data_AF-A0A7G7W8U6-F1
#
_entry.id   AF-A0A7G7W8U6-F1
#
_cell.length_a   1.000
_cell.length_b   1.000
_cell.length_c   1.000
_cell.angle_alpha   90.00
_cell.angle_beta   90.00
_cell.angle_gamma   90.00
#
_symmetry.space_group_name_H-M   'P 1'
#
loop_
_entity.id
_entity.type
_entity.pdbx_description
1 polymer ?
#
loop_
_entity_poly.entity_id
_entity_poly.type
_entity_poly.pdbx_seq_one_letter_code
_entity_poly.pdbx_strand_id
1 'polypeptide(L)'
;MSTSDSSHRWVATLIVLLLLFQAGNWAWHKYQKFQQQPALKSAAALKHKIEASMAYDTALMAADSLLASADTAAAARLLDSLSQQSTDGLFPIERQKLQRLQQSLDSVRALSPPQRR
;
A
#
# COMPACT_ATOMS: atom_id res chain seq x y z
N MET A 1 -5.47 64.44 -35.30
CA MET A 1 -6.23 63.23 -34.91
C MET A 1 -5.38 61.99 -35.21
N SER A 2 -4.63 61.44 -34.23
CA SER A 2 -3.90 60.15 -34.39
C SER A 2 -3.37 59.59 -33.05
N THR A 3 -3.90 60.01 -31.90
CA THR A 3 -3.45 59.50 -30.58
C THR A 3 -4.35 58.41 -30.00
N SER A 4 -5.55 58.20 -30.55
CA SER A 4 -6.53 57.23 -30.04
C SER A 4 -6.25 55.79 -30.49
N ASP A 5 -5.65 55.58 -31.67
CA ASP A 5 -5.38 54.23 -32.21
C ASP A 5 -4.27 53.48 -31.45
N SER A 6 -3.20 54.18 -31.03
CA SER A 6 -2.08 53.55 -30.31
C SER A 6 -2.49 53.07 -28.93
N SER A 7 -3.28 53.85 -28.18
CA SER A 7 -3.70 53.47 -26.82
C SER A 7 -4.62 52.26 -26.82
N HIS A 8 -5.54 52.15 -27.79
CA HIS A 8 -6.40 50.97 -27.92
C HIS A 8 -5.61 49.70 -28.22
N ARG A 9 -4.55 49.78 -29.02
CA ARG A 9 -3.68 48.64 -29.32
C ARG A 9 -2.92 48.16 -28.09
N TRP A 10 -2.43 49.09 -27.25
CA TRP A 10 -1.77 48.75 -25.99
C TRP A 10 -2.73 48.15 -24.96
N VAL A 11 -3.97 48.65 -24.89
CA VAL A 11 -4.99 48.06 -24.01
C VAL A 11 -5.36 46.66 -24.47
N ALA A 12 -5.53 46.44 -25.77
CA ALA A 12 -5.82 45.13 -26.32
C ALA A 12 -4.70 44.11 -26.06
N THR A 13 -3.43 44.51 -26.23
CA THR A 13 -2.29 43.61 -25.93
C THR A 13 -2.19 43.29 -24.44
N LEU A 14 -2.46 44.24 -23.55
CA LEU A 14 -2.51 44.00 -22.10
C LEU A 14 -3.63 43.02 -21.71
N ILE A 15 -4.82 43.16 -22.31
CA ILE A 15 -5.94 42.23 -22.07
C ILE A 15 -5.58 40.81 -22.53
N VAL A 16 -4.98 40.67 -23.71
CA VAL A 16 -4.55 39.36 -24.24
C VAL A 16 -3.47 38.74 -23.33
N LEU A 17 -2.48 39.51 -22.88
CA LEU A 17 -1.47 39.06 -21.93
C LEU A 17 -2.09 38.57 -20.61
N LEU A 18 -3.08 39.32 -20.10
CA LEU A 18 -3.74 38.98 -18.85
C LEU A 18 -4.56 37.68 -18.99
N LEU A 19 -5.24 37.49 -20.12
CA LEU A 19 -5.96 36.25 -20.44
C LEU A 19 -5.02 35.05 -20.58
N LEU A 20 -3.88 35.21 -21.26
CA LEU A 20 -2.87 34.16 -21.39
C LEU A 20 -2.29 33.76 -20.03
N PHE A 21 -2.00 34.75 -19.18
CA PHE A 21 -1.51 34.51 -17.83
C PHE A 21 -2.55 33.76 -16.98
N GLN A 22 -3.82 34.17 -17.07
CA GLN A 22 -4.91 33.54 -16.33
C GLN A 22 -5.17 32.10 -16.81
N ALA A 23 -5.14 31.86 -18.12
CA ALA A 23 -5.26 30.53 -18.71
C ALA A 23 -4.10 29.61 -18.31
N GLY A 24 -2.87 30.11 -18.35
CA GLY A 24 -1.68 29.38 -17.90
C GLY A 24 -1.76 29.00 -16.43
N ASN A 25 -2.16 29.94 -15.56
CA ASN A 25 -2.29 29.68 -14.13
C ASN A 25 -3.41 28.66 -13.82
N TRP A 26 -4.52 28.72 -14.54
CA TRP A 26 -5.60 27.74 -14.41
C TRP A 26 -5.19 26.35 -14.89
N ALA A 27 -4.52 26.25 -16.05
CA ALA A 27 -4.02 24.99 -16.59
C ALA A 27 -2.99 24.36 -15.65
N TRP A 28 -2.10 25.17 -15.07
CA TRP A 28 -1.11 24.73 -14.09
C TRP A 28 -1.76 24.19 -12.81
N HIS A 29 -2.71 24.92 -12.23
CA HIS A 29 -3.45 24.47 -11.05
C HIS A 29 -4.24 23.19 -11.30
N LYS A 30 -4.86 23.06 -12.49
CA LYS A 30 -5.57 21.85 -12.89
C LYS A 30 -4.59 20.68 -13.02
N TYR A 31 -3.45 20.88 -13.68
CA TYR A 31 -2.42 19.87 -13.85
C TYR A 31 -1.87 19.37 -12.50
N GLN A 32 -1.58 20.29 -11.56
CA GLN A 32 -1.13 19.90 -10.22
C GLN A 32 -2.18 19.08 -9.44
N LYS A 33 -3.45 19.47 -9.51
CA LYS A 33 -4.54 18.70 -8.87
C LYS A 33 -4.68 17.29 -9.46
N PHE A 34 -4.54 17.15 -10.78
CA PHE A 34 -4.59 15.83 -11.43
C PHE A 34 -3.36 14.97 -11.10
N GLN A 35 -2.18 15.57 -10.94
CA GLN A 35 -0.95 14.85 -10.56
C GLN A 35 -0.93 14.43 -9.08
N GLN A 36 -1.53 15.20 -8.18
CA GLN A 36 -1.54 14.89 -6.74
C GLN A 36 -2.56 13.80 -6.34
N GLN A 37 -3.67 13.66 -7.08
CA GLN A 37 -4.71 12.66 -6.80
C GLN A 37 -4.25 11.19 -6.87
N PRO A 38 -3.45 10.74 -7.87
CA PRO A 38 -2.95 9.36 -7.89
C PRO A 38 -1.90 9.09 -6.80
N ALA A 39 -1.09 10.09 -6.43
CA ALA A 39 -0.04 9.94 -5.43
C ALA A 39 -0.58 9.80 -3.99
N LEU A 40 -1.67 10.50 -3.66
CA LEU A 40 -2.31 10.37 -2.34
C LEU A 40 -3.02 9.02 -2.16
N LYS A 41 -3.65 8.50 -3.22
CA LYS A 41 -4.33 7.19 -3.19
C LYS A 41 -3.35 6.03 -3.10
N SER A 42 -2.21 6.10 -3.80
CA SER A 42 -1.18 5.07 -3.71
C SER A 42 -0.49 5.07 -2.34
N ALA A 43 -0.22 6.24 -1.75
CA ALA A 43 0.39 6.33 -0.43
C ALA A 43 -0.52 5.79 0.68
N ALA A 44 -1.83 6.08 0.64
CA ALA A 44 -2.79 5.53 1.60
C ALA A 44 -2.93 4.01 1.46
N ALA A 45 -3.02 3.51 0.22
CA ALA A 45 -3.05 2.07 -0.04
C ALA A 45 -1.75 1.37 0.40
N LEU A 46 -0.59 2.02 0.23
CA LEU A 46 0.68 1.49 0.72
C LEU A 46 0.72 1.40 2.25
N LYS A 47 0.25 2.45 2.95
CA LYS A 47 0.20 2.46 4.42
C LYS A 47 -0.70 1.35 4.96
N HIS A 48 -1.90 1.18 4.39
CA HIS A 48 -2.79 0.08 4.78
C HIS A 48 -2.18 -1.30 4.50
N LYS A 49 -1.45 -1.46 3.39
CA LYS A 49 -0.72 -2.71 3.11
C LYS A 49 0.39 -2.96 4.13
N ILE A 50 1.14 -1.94 4.51
CA ILE A 50 2.22 -2.04 5.51
C ILE A 50 1.65 -2.40 6.89
N GLU A 51 0.54 -1.78 7.29
CA GLU A 51 -0.09 -2.07 8.58
C GLU A 51 -0.65 -3.50 8.64
N ALA A 52 -1.31 -3.96 7.58
CA ALA A 52 -1.76 -5.34 7.45
C ALA A 52 -0.59 -6.34 7.44
N SER A 53 0.51 -6.00 6.77
CA SER A 53 1.76 -6.77 6.75
C SER A 53 2.39 -6.88 8.14
N MET A 54 2.52 -5.78 8.89
CA MET A 54 3.09 -5.80 10.24
C MET A 54 2.25 -6.64 11.22
N ALA A 55 0.92 -6.54 11.14
CA ALA A 55 0.03 -7.39 11.94
C ALA A 55 0.23 -8.88 11.60
N TYR A 56 0.43 -9.19 10.32
CA TYR A 56 0.66 -10.55 9.85
C TYR A 56 2.03 -11.10 10.29
N ASP A 57 3.10 -10.31 10.17
CA ASP A 57 4.45 -10.70 10.63
C ASP A 57 4.46 -10.93 12.15
N THR A 58 3.74 -10.09 12.91
CA THR A 58 3.57 -10.27 14.36
C THR A 58 2.87 -11.59 14.69
N ALA A 59 1.80 -11.92 13.96
CA ALA A 59 1.10 -13.19 14.15
C ALA A 59 1.94 -14.40 13.73
N LEU A 60 2.77 -14.27 12.68
CA LEU A 60 3.75 -15.29 12.29
C LEU A 60 4.81 -15.51 13.36
N MET A 61 5.35 -14.44 13.96
CA MET A 61 6.31 -14.55 15.06
C MET A 61 5.67 -15.19 16.30
N ALA A 62 4.39 -14.93 16.57
CA ALA A 62 3.65 -15.62 17.63
C ALA A 62 3.47 -17.11 17.33
N ALA A 63 3.23 -17.49 16.08
CA ALA A 63 3.16 -18.91 15.70
C ALA A 63 4.52 -19.61 15.84
N ASP A 64 5.61 -18.93 15.45
CA ASP A 64 6.97 -19.44 15.59
C ASP A 64 7.38 -19.58 17.07
N SER A 65 7.02 -18.62 17.92
CA SER A 65 7.27 -18.71 19.36
C SER A 65 6.50 -19.85 20.03
N LEU A 66 5.25 -20.11 19.59
CA LEU A 66 4.46 -21.27 20.02
C LEU A 66 5.08 -22.60 19.53
N LEU A 67 5.69 -22.62 18.35
CA LEU A 67 6.47 -23.78 17.90
C LEU A 67 7.70 -23.99 18.79
N ALA A 68 8.42 -22.92 19.10
CA ALA A 68 9.61 -22.97 19.95
C ALA A 68 9.29 -23.41 21.38
N SER A 69 8.10 -23.10 21.90
CA SER A 69 7.61 -23.58 23.20
C SER A 69 6.99 -24.99 23.14
N ALA A 70 7.09 -25.70 22.01
CA ALA A 70 6.50 -27.01 21.75
C ALA A 70 4.95 -27.08 21.81
N ASP A 71 4.26 -25.94 21.82
CA ASP A 71 2.80 -25.84 21.74
C ASP A 71 2.31 -25.95 20.29
N THR A 72 2.65 -27.08 19.66
CA THR A 72 2.39 -27.36 18.24
C THR A 72 0.90 -27.30 17.87
N ALA A 73 -0.01 -27.62 18.80
CA ALA A 73 -1.45 -27.54 18.56
C ALA A 73 -1.97 -26.09 18.49
N ALA A 74 -1.43 -25.20 19.32
CA ALA A 74 -1.78 -23.77 19.30
C ALA A 74 -1.16 -23.09 18.07
N ALA A 75 0.11 -23.39 17.78
CA ALA A 75 0.80 -22.91 16.59
C ALA A 75 0.08 -23.32 15.30
N ALA A 76 -0.36 -24.58 15.19
CA ALA A 76 -1.08 -25.08 14.02
C ALA A 76 -2.42 -24.37 13.79
N ARG A 77 -3.21 -24.11 14.85
CA ARG A 77 -4.48 -23.37 14.72
C ARG A 77 -4.25 -21.92 14.28
N LEU A 78 -3.19 -21.29 14.80
CA LEU A 78 -2.85 -19.91 14.47
C LEU A 78 -2.36 -19.79 13.02
N LEU A 79 -1.51 -20.72 12.56
CA LEU A 79 -1.07 -20.82 11.17
C LEU A 79 -2.20 -21.16 10.20
N ASP A 80 -3.14 -22.02 10.58
CA ASP A 80 -4.32 -22.34 9.78
C ASP A 80 -5.23 -21.10 9.61
N SER A 81 -5.48 -20.38 10.71
CA SER A 81 -6.19 -19.10 10.70
C SER A 81 -5.51 -18.05 9.81
N LEU A 82 -4.17 -17.95 9.86
CA LEU A 82 -3.39 -17.03 9.02
C LEU A 82 -3.40 -17.43 7.54
N SER A 83 -3.53 -18.72 7.23
CA SER A 83 -3.62 -19.22 5.85
C SER A 83 -4.98 -18.94 5.21
N GLN A 84 -6.04 -18.84 6.02
CA GLN A 84 -7.39 -18.50 5.58
C GLN A 84 -7.60 -16.98 5.41
N GLN A 85 -6.76 -16.15 6.03
CA GLN A 85 -6.77 -14.70 5.80
C GLN A 85 -6.33 -14.35 4.37
N SER A 86 -7.03 -13.42 3.73
CA SER A 86 -6.71 -12.98 2.36
C SER A 86 -5.27 -12.45 2.29
N THR A 87 -4.47 -13.12 1.47
CA THR A 87 -3.05 -12.82 1.22
C THR A 87 -2.85 -11.82 0.08
N ASP A 88 -3.94 -11.25 -0.45
CA ASP A 88 -3.94 -10.29 -1.56
C ASP A 88 -3.21 -8.97 -1.21
N GLY A 89 -3.12 -8.66 0.08
CA GLY A 89 -2.37 -7.53 0.62
C GLY A 89 -0.94 -7.84 1.07
N LEU A 90 -0.56 -9.12 1.17
CA LEU A 90 0.71 -9.55 1.78
C LEU A 90 1.87 -9.53 0.78
N PHE A 91 3.06 -9.20 1.30
CA PHE A 91 4.28 -9.21 0.53
C PHE A 91 4.69 -10.65 0.17
N PRO A 92 5.39 -10.87 -0.96
CA PRO A 92 5.84 -12.20 -1.37
C PRO A 92 6.67 -12.93 -0.31
N ILE A 93 7.45 -12.17 0.48
CA ILE A 93 8.31 -12.69 1.55
C ILE A 93 7.48 -13.31 2.68
N GLU A 94 6.33 -12.73 3.02
CA GLU A 94 5.45 -13.21 4.10
C GLU A 94 4.80 -14.54 3.72
N ARG A 95 4.41 -14.69 2.45
CA ARG A 95 3.90 -15.97 1.93
C ARG A 95 4.96 -17.07 1.99
N GLN A 96 6.22 -16.74 1.66
CA GLN A 96 7.33 -17.69 1.78
C GLN A 96 7.59 -18.08 3.23
N LYS A 97 7.51 -17.13 4.18
CA LYS A 97 7.65 -17.45 5.62
C LYS A 97 6.54 -18.37 6.11
N LEU A 98 5.29 -18.11 5.73
CA LEU A 98 4.15 -18.96 6.11
C LEU A 98 4.31 -20.39 5.58
N GLN A 99 4.71 -20.54 4.30
CA GLN A 99 4.98 -21.86 3.73
C GLN A 99 6.08 -22.63 4.48
N ARG A 100 7.16 -21.95 4.90
CA ARG A 100 8.22 -22.59 5.70
C ARG A 100 7.73 -23.03 7.07
N LEU A 101 6.92 -22.22 7.74
CA LEU A 101 6.36 -22.56 9.05
C LEU A 101 5.35 -23.71 8.97
N GLN A 102 4.54 -23.77 7.91
CA GLN A 102 3.67 -24.93 7.67
C GLN A 102 4.50 -26.20 7.45
N GLN A 103 5.56 -26.13 6.63
CA GLN A 103 6.45 -27.27 6.40
C GLN A 103 7.18 -27.71 7.69
N SER A 104 7.57 -26.77 8.55
CA SER A 104 8.21 -27.13 9.83
C SER A 104 7.21 -27.79 10.78
N LEU A 105 5.97 -27.30 10.86
CA LEU A 105 4.89 -27.95 11.61
C LEU A 105 4.61 -29.37 11.13
N ASP A 106 4.46 -29.56 9.82
CA ASP A 106 4.21 -30.88 9.24
C ASP A 106 5.37 -31.84 9.53
N SER A 107 6.61 -31.34 9.49
CA SER A 107 7.80 -32.12 9.85
C SER A 107 7.80 -32.52 11.33
N VAL A 108 7.48 -31.59 12.23
CA VAL A 108 7.39 -31.87 13.68
C VAL A 108 6.25 -32.84 13.99
N ARG A 109 5.12 -32.73 13.27
CA ARG A 109 3.97 -33.63 13.40
C ARG A 109 4.27 -35.03 12.86
N ALA A 110 5.03 -35.14 11.76
CA ALA A 110 5.49 -36.42 11.24
C ALA A 110 6.47 -37.10 12.21
N LEU A 111 7.29 -36.32 12.93
CA LEU A 111 8.25 -36.80 13.92
C LEU A 111 7.60 -37.14 15.28
N SER A 112 6.44 -36.58 15.58
CA SER A 112 5.66 -36.84 16.79
C SER A 112 4.43 -37.69 16.44
N PRO A 113 4.57 -39.02 16.26
CA PRO A 113 3.43 -39.89 16.00
C PRO A 113 2.42 -39.77 17.14
N PRO A 114 1.10 -39.84 16.85
CA PRO A 114 0.10 -39.81 17.90
C PRO A 114 0.33 -41.01 18.83
N GLN A 115 0.69 -40.74 20.08
CA GLN A 115 0.58 -41.73 21.14
C GLN A 115 -0.90 -42.13 21.22
N ARG A 116 -1.25 -43.24 20.57
CA ARG A 116 -2.49 -43.96 20.85
C ARG A 116 -2.41 -44.39 22.32
N ARG A 117 -3.24 -43.76 23.15
CA ARG A 117 -3.66 -44.35 24.42
C ARG A 117 -4.46 -45.62 24.17
#